data_AF-A0A1Q3WU26-F1
#
_entry.id   AF-A0A1Q3WU26-F1
#
_cell.length_a   1.000
_cell.length_b   1.000
_cell.length_c   1.000
_cell.angle_alpha   90.00
_cell.angle_beta   90.00
_cell.angle_gamma   90.00
#
_symmetry.space_group_name_H-M   'P 1'
#
loop_
_entity.id
_entity.type
_entity.pdbx_description
1 polymer ?
#
loop_
_entity_poly.entity_id
_entity_poly.type
_entity_poly.pdbx_seq_one_letter_code
_entity_poly.pdbx_strand_id
1 'polypeptide(L)'
;MRIYLVLFLLIPTTLLAQNRKKKDYLVTLTTAYGPMRLVLYDQTPKHKENFIKLVDQKFYDSLLFHRIIPLFMIQGGDPNSRKAKAGDPLGSGSIGERIPAEFVPTLFHKKGALAAARDNNPEKASSACQFYVVQGRVWDDATLQKQVERIQAMKGHVPTDEQKQVYKTIGGAPHLDGNYTVFGEVIDGLAIVDSIAKQPRDEMDRPVKDVRMTMTGDWVKKKKITKQFGYKYL
;
A
#
# COMPACT_ATOMS: atom_id res chain seq x y z
N MET A 1 14.74 -53.55 35.52
CA MET A 1 13.82 -52.67 34.76
C MET A 1 14.43 -51.28 34.71
N ARG A 2 15.04 -50.87 33.58
CA ARG A 2 15.67 -49.54 33.42
C ARG A 2 14.63 -48.58 32.84
N ILE A 3 14.26 -47.56 33.60
CA ILE A 3 13.35 -46.48 33.16
C ILE A 3 14.23 -45.40 32.52
N TYR A 4 14.00 -45.10 31.24
CA TYR A 4 14.61 -43.95 30.56
C TYR A 4 13.72 -42.72 30.78
N LEU A 5 14.26 -41.70 31.44
CA LEU A 5 13.61 -40.40 31.62
C LEU A 5 13.90 -39.54 30.38
N VAL A 6 12.90 -39.33 29.52
CA VAL A 6 13.00 -38.40 28.38
C VAL A 6 12.68 -37.00 28.89
N LEU A 7 13.70 -36.14 28.97
CA LEU A 7 13.57 -34.74 29.36
C LEU A 7 13.07 -33.93 28.15
N PHE A 8 11.80 -33.56 28.12
CA PHE A 8 11.26 -32.60 27.14
C PHE A 8 11.79 -31.20 27.46
N LEU A 9 12.73 -30.71 26.65
CA LEU A 9 13.17 -29.31 26.65
C LEU A 9 12.03 -28.42 26.12
N LEU A 10 11.21 -27.91 27.05
CA LEU A 10 10.24 -26.84 26.78
C LEU A 10 11.00 -25.57 26.40
N ILE A 11 11.13 -25.30 25.10
CA ILE A 11 11.60 -24.01 24.62
C ILE A 11 10.52 -22.98 24.98
N PRO A 12 10.82 -21.93 25.77
CA PRO A 12 9.83 -20.96 26.19
C PRO A 12 9.32 -20.17 24.97
N THR A 13 8.04 -20.34 24.66
CA THR A 13 7.31 -19.68 23.54
C THR A 13 7.38 -18.15 23.60
N THR A 14 7.67 -17.58 24.77
CA THR A 14 7.79 -16.13 25.01
C THR A 14 8.98 -15.49 24.28
N LEU A 15 10.08 -16.21 24.05
CA LEU A 15 11.27 -15.67 23.39
C LEU A 15 11.05 -15.44 21.88
N LEU A 16 10.30 -16.34 21.23
CA LEU A 16 9.94 -16.24 19.81
C LEU A 16 8.99 -15.07 19.53
N ALA A 17 8.03 -14.82 20.43
CA ALA A 17 7.09 -13.70 20.31
C ALA A 17 7.77 -12.33 20.47
N GLN A 18 8.72 -12.18 21.40
CA GLN A 18 9.50 -10.95 21.56
C GLN A 18 10.39 -10.64 20.34
N ASN A 19 10.86 -11.65 19.63
CA ASN A 19 11.77 -11.47 18.50
C ASN A 19 11.04 -10.95 17.24
N ARG A 20 9.76 -11.30 17.04
CA ARG A 20 8.93 -10.76 15.95
C ARG A 20 8.69 -9.25 16.09
N LYS A 21 8.51 -8.72 17.31
CA LYS A 21 8.30 -7.27 17.54
C LYS A 21 9.48 -6.38 17.11
N LYS A 22 10.69 -6.93 17.00
CA LYS A 22 11.92 -6.19 16.61
C LYS A 22 12.15 -6.13 15.10
N LYS A 23 11.40 -6.91 14.33
CA LYS A 23 11.48 -6.95 12.87
C LYS A 23 10.21 -6.38 12.26
N ASP A 24 10.32 -6.02 11.00
CA ASP A 24 9.20 -5.69 10.14
C ASP A 24 9.43 -6.26 8.74
N TYR A 25 8.38 -6.40 7.97
CA TYR A 25 8.44 -6.94 6.62
C TYR A 25 8.68 -5.80 5.63
N LEU A 26 9.87 -5.77 5.03
CA LEU A 26 10.27 -4.77 4.05
C LEU A 26 9.96 -5.28 2.65
N VAL A 27 9.01 -4.66 1.95
CA VAL A 27 8.71 -4.99 0.55
C VAL A 27 9.61 -4.19 -0.36
N THR A 28 10.09 -4.83 -1.42
CA THR A 28 10.83 -4.22 -2.52
C THR A 28 10.01 -4.35 -3.79
N LEU A 29 9.44 -3.25 -4.25
CA LEU A 29 8.72 -3.18 -5.52
C LEU A 29 9.66 -2.62 -6.58
N THR A 30 10.01 -3.43 -7.58
CA THR A 30 10.92 -3.02 -8.66
C THR A 30 10.15 -2.83 -9.96
N THR A 31 10.43 -1.72 -10.66
CA THR A 31 9.95 -1.47 -12.03
C THR A 31 11.14 -1.06 -12.91
N ALA A 32 10.89 -0.83 -14.20
CA ALA A 32 11.89 -0.25 -15.10
C ALA A 32 12.36 1.16 -14.69
N TYR A 33 11.61 1.87 -13.83
CA TYR A 33 11.97 3.19 -13.32
C TYR A 33 12.83 3.13 -12.05
N GLY A 34 12.98 1.94 -11.45
CA GLY A 34 13.75 1.74 -10.22
C GLY A 34 12.95 1.05 -9.11
N PRO A 35 13.62 0.77 -7.97
CA PRO A 35 12.99 0.16 -6.81
C PRO A 35 12.30 1.18 -5.90
N MET A 36 11.22 0.75 -5.27
CA MET A 36 10.58 1.38 -4.11
C MET A 36 10.63 0.43 -2.92
N ARG A 37 10.85 0.96 -1.72
CA ARG A 37 10.77 0.18 -0.48
C ARG A 37 9.53 0.55 0.29
N LEU A 38 8.76 -0.46 0.69
CA LEU A 38 7.51 -0.27 1.41
C LEU A 38 7.54 -0.97 2.76
N VAL A 39 6.91 -0.32 3.73
CA VAL A 39 6.56 -0.92 5.03
C VAL A 39 5.05 -1.07 5.12
N LEU A 40 4.61 -2.06 5.89
CA LEU A 40 3.20 -2.38 6.07
C LEU A 40 2.79 -2.10 7.52
N TYR A 41 1.63 -1.49 7.72
CA TYR A 41 1.18 -1.05 9.04
C TYR A 41 0.65 -2.21 9.89
N ASP A 42 1.06 -2.24 11.16
CA ASP A 42 0.61 -3.26 12.13
C ASP A 42 -0.87 -3.04 12.52
N GLN A 43 -1.39 -1.82 12.33
CA GLN A 43 -2.78 -1.43 12.61
C GLN A 43 -3.80 -1.95 11.58
N THR A 44 -3.33 -2.45 10.44
CA THR A 44 -4.16 -3.09 9.39
C THR A 44 -3.73 -4.54 9.18
N PRO A 45 -3.88 -5.40 10.20
CA PRO A 45 -3.30 -6.75 10.20
C PRO A 45 -3.82 -7.62 9.05
N LYS A 46 -5.11 -7.54 8.68
CA LYS A 46 -5.65 -8.38 7.59
C LYS A 46 -5.04 -8.02 6.24
N HIS A 47 -4.91 -6.73 5.95
CA HIS A 47 -4.27 -6.28 4.71
C HIS A 47 -2.77 -6.58 4.71
N LYS A 48 -2.09 -6.37 5.84
CA LYS A 48 -0.66 -6.67 6.00
C LYS A 48 -0.38 -8.16 5.76
N GLU A 49 -1.09 -9.05 6.45
CA GLU A 49 -0.92 -10.50 6.30
C GLU A 49 -1.19 -10.98 4.88
N ASN A 50 -2.28 -10.50 4.27
CA ASN A 50 -2.61 -10.86 2.89
C ASN A 50 -1.53 -10.36 1.91
N PHE A 51 -1.07 -9.11 2.04
CA PHE A 51 -0.07 -8.55 1.13
C PHE A 51 1.27 -9.29 1.25
N ILE A 52 1.71 -9.63 2.48
CA ILE A 52 2.90 -10.46 2.72
C ILE A 52 2.76 -11.80 2.01
N LYS A 53 1.61 -12.50 2.19
CA LYS A 53 1.34 -13.78 1.55
C LYS A 53 1.47 -13.68 0.02
N LEU A 54 0.89 -12.66 -0.60
CA LEU A 54 0.96 -12.49 -2.06
C LEU A 54 2.37 -12.15 -2.55
N VAL A 55 3.13 -11.34 -1.82
CA VAL A 55 4.54 -11.05 -2.14
C VAL A 55 5.40 -12.31 -2.02
N ASP A 56 5.26 -13.10 -0.95
CA ASP A 56 6.00 -14.34 -0.74
C ASP A 56 5.67 -15.39 -1.81
N GLN A 57 4.42 -15.42 -2.28
CA GLN A 57 3.96 -16.29 -3.37
C GLN A 57 4.34 -15.80 -4.78
N LYS A 58 5.08 -14.69 -4.90
CA LYS A 58 5.43 -14.06 -6.19
C LYS A 58 4.22 -13.68 -7.03
N PHE A 59 3.07 -13.46 -6.38
CA PHE A 59 1.83 -13.13 -7.06
C PHE A 59 1.95 -11.84 -7.89
N TYR A 60 2.64 -10.81 -7.39
CA TYR A 60 2.74 -9.53 -8.08
C TYR A 60 3.72 -9.50 -9.26
N ASP A 61 4.58 -10.51 -9.41
CA ASP A 61 5.61 -10.49 -10.44
C ASP A 61 5.01 -10.42 -11.83
N SER A 62 5.57 -9.58 -12.70
CA SER A 62 5.07 -9.33 -14.07
C SER A 62 3.67 -8.72 -14.18
N LEU A 63 2.99 -8.39 -13.08
CA LEU A 63 1.76 -7.60 -13.13
C LEU A 63 2.04 -6.15 -13.51
N LEU A 64 1.02 -5.46 -14.02
CA LEU A 64 1.13 -4.07 -14.47
C LEU A 64 0.63 -3.10 -13.39
N PHE A 65 1.26 -1.92 -13.35
CA PHE A 65 0.51 -0.71 -13.03
C PHE A 65 -0.41 -0.41 -14.21
N HIS A 66 -1.67 -0.82 -14.09
CA HIS A 66 -2.63 -0.81 -15.20
C HIS A 66 -3.44 0.49 -15.27
N ARG A 67 -3.30 1.38 -14.28
CA ARG A 67 -4.00 2.66 -14.24
C ARG A 67 -3.14 3.73 -13.56
N ILE A 68 -2.99 4.88 -14.22
CA ILE A 68 -2.21 6.02 -13.76
C ILE A 68 -3.06 7.29 -13.89
N ILE A 69 -3.36 7.92 -12.75
CA ILE A 69 -4.00 9.24 -12.74
C ILE A 69 -3.00 10.24 -12.15
N PRO A 70 -2.43 11.14 -12.99
CA PRO A 70 -1.53 12.16 -12.54
C PRO A 70 -2.14 13.00 -11.42
N LEU A 71 -1.32 13.38 -10.44
CA LEU A 71 -1.71 14.13 -9.25
C LEU A 71 -2.70 13.37 -8.33
N PHE A 72 -2.84 12.07 -8.53
CA PHE A 72 -3.71 11.22 -7.71
C PHE A 72 -3.01 9.92 -7.30
N MET A 73 -2.85 8.95 -8.19
CA MET A 73 -2.33 7.62 -7.82
C MET A 73 -1.83 6.81 -9.01
N ILE A 74 -1.04 5.78 -8.69
CA ILE A 74 -0.68 4.68 -9.59
C ILE A 74 -1.27 3.39 -9.02
N GLN A 75 -2.05 2.65 -9.82
CA GLN A 75 -2.79 1.46 -9.38
C GLN A 75 -2.32 0.21 -10.11
N GLY A 76 -2.19 -0.88 -9.35
CA GLY A 76 -1.68 -2.17 -9.79
C GLY A 76 -2.37 -3.34 -9.08
N GLY A 77 -1.83 -4.54 -9.31
CA GLY A 77 -2.28 -5.76 -8.64
C GLY A 77 -3.43 -6.51 -9.30
N ASP A 78 -3.86 -6.10 -10.51
CA ASP A 78 -4.84 -6.88 -11.29
C ASP A 78 -4.18 -8.16 -11.84
N PRO A 79 -4.64 -9.37 -11.46
CA PRO A 79 -4.09 -10.64 -11.95
C PRO A 79 -4.19 -10.82 -13.47
N ASN A 80 -5.21 -10.25 -14.12
CA ASN A 80 -5.43 -10.35 -15.56
C ASN A 80 -4.33 -9.60 -16.35
N SER A 81 -3.67 -8.64 -15.72
CA SER A 81 -2.63 -7.82 -16.36
C SER A 81 -1.36 -8.59 -16.73
N ARG A 82 -1.12 -9.77 -16.14
CA ARG A 82 0.12 -10.55 -16.33
C ARG A 82 0.43 -10.81 -17.80
N LYS A 83 -0.60 -11.20 -18.56
CA LYS A 83 -0.52 -11.59 -19.98
C LYS A 83 -1.37 -10.67 -20.87
N ALA A 84 -1.81 -9.54 -20.34
CA ALA A 84 -2.64 -8.59 -21.07
C ALA A 84 -1.85 -7.98 -22.25
N LYS A 85 -2.54 -7.81 -23.37
CA LYS A 85 -2.09 -7.07 -24.54
C LYS A 85 -2.44 -5.58 -24.36
N ALA A 86 -1.84 -4.75 -25.20
CA ALA A 86 -2.23 -3.34 -25.28
C ALA A 86 -3.72 -3.22 -25.65
N GLY A 87 -4.44 -2.34 -24.98
CA GLY A 87 -5.89 -2.15 -25.17
C GLY A 87 -6.79 -3.13 -24.42
N ASP A 88 -6.27 -4.21 -23.82
CA ASP A 88 -7.09 -5.09 -23.01
C ASP A 88 -7.67 -4.33 -21.80
N PRO A 89 -8.97 -4.52 -21.47
CA PRO A 89 -9.56 -3.92 -20.28
C PRO A 89 -8.94 -4.52 -19.02
N LEU A 90 -8.55 -3.66 -18.09
CA LEU A 90 -7.96 -4.03 -16.79
C LEU A 90 -8.64 -3.25 -15.65
N GLY A 91 -8.38 -3.68 -14.43
CA GLY A 91 -8.96 -3.16 -13.19
C GLY A 91 -10.07 -4.03 -12.60
N SER A 92 -10.54 -5.05 -13.30
CA SER A 92 -11.62 -5.95 -12.85
C SER A 92 -11.14 -7.30 -12.30
N GLY A 93 -9.85 -7.64 -12.45
CA GLY A 93 -9.35 -8.92 -11.96
C GLY A 93 -9.41 -9.05 -10.44
N SER A 94 -9.68 -10.27 -9.98
CA SER A 94 -9.79 -10.64 -8.57
C SER A 94 -9.17 -12.02 -8.33
N ILE A 95 -8.82 -12.31 -7.08
CA ILE A 95 -8.32 -13.62 -6.62
C ILE A 95 -9.28 -14.32 -5.64
N GLY A 96 -10.53 -13.85 -5.56
CA GLY A 96 -11.56 -14.43 -4.71
C GLY A 96 -12.13 -13.43 -3.72
N GLU A 97 -12.22 -13.83 -2.45
CA GLU A 97 -12.88 -13.08 -1.40
C GLU A 97 -12.23 -11.72 -1.11
N ARG A 98 -13.05 -10.77 -0.65
CA ARG A 98 -12.62 -9.42 -0.28
C ARG A 98 -12.05 -9.38 1.13
N ILE A 99 -11.23 -8.38 1.39
CA ILE A 99 -10.71 -8.11 2.74
C ILE A 99 -11.61 -7.08 3.41
N PRO A 100 -12.18 -7.35 4.60
CA PRO A 100 -12.95 -6.36 5.35
C PRO A 100 -12.15 -5.07 5.58
N ALA A 101 -12.81 -3.91 5.50
CA ALA A 101 -12.16 -2.61 5.67
C ALA A 101 -11.46 -2.47 7.05
N GLU A 102 -10.29 -1.84 7.07
CA GLU A 102 -9.51 -1.55 8.28
C GLU A 102 -9.20 -0.05 8.34
N PHE A 103 -10.21 0.78 8.59
CA PHE A 103 -10.03 2.24 8.64
C PHE A 103 -9.40 2.66 9.98
N VAL A 104 -8.23 3.28 9.90
CA VAL A 104 -7.49 3.78 11.06
C VAL A 104 -7.31 5.30 10.89
N PRO A 105 -7.86 6.16 11.77
CA PRO A 105 -7.85 7.61 11.58
C PRO A 105 -6.45 8.23 11.39
N THR A 106 -5.41 7.61 11.96
CA THR A 106 -4.02 8.06 11.83
C THR A 106 -3.34 7.58 10.55
N LEU A 107 -3.96 6.69 9.77
CA LEU A 107 -3.47 6.20 8.48
C LEU A 107 -4.31 6.83 7.36
N PHE A 108 -3.72 7.80 6.67
CA PHE A 108 -4.41 8.67 5.72
C PHE A 108 -3.63 8.78 4.39
N HIS A 109 -4.29 9.27 3.35
CA HIS A 109 -3.82 9.18 1.96
C HIS A 109 -2.80 10.27 1.60
N LYS A 110 -1.74 10.41 2.40
CA LYS A 110 -0.57 11.24 2.05
C LYS A 110 0.19 10.67 0.85
N LYS A 111 1.00 11.49 0.17
CA LYS A 111 1.91 11.00 -0.89
C LYS A 111 2.76 9.83 -0.38
N GLY A 112 2.83 8.77 -1.18
CA GLY A 112 3.51 7.52 -0.85
C GLY A 112 2.68 6.51 -0.06
N ALA A 113 1.47 6.85 0.40
CA ALA A 113 0.59 5.89 1.07
C ALA A 113 0.26 4.72 0.13
N LEU A 114 0.36 3.50 0.64
CA LEU A 114 -0.07 2.25 0.00
C LEU A 114 -1.46 1.90 0.52
N ALA A 115 -2.43 1.83 -0.38
CA ALA A 115 -3.82 1.62 -0.03
C ALA A 115 -4.51 0.61 -0.95
N ALA A 116 -5.56 -0.03 -0.42
CA ALA A 116 -6.26 -1.09 -1.12
C ALA A 116 -7.33 -0.52 -2.05
N ALA A 117 -7.40 -1.05 -3.27
CA ALA A 117 -8.46 -0.70 -4.21
C ALA A 117 -9.75 -1.46 -3.86
N ARG A 118 -10.90 -0.91 -4.25
CA ARG A 118 -12.19 -1.60 -4.18
C ARG A 118 -13.14 -1.05 -5.23
N ASP A 119 -14.15 -1.85 -5.55
CA ASP A 119 -15.35 -1.36 -6.19
C ASP A 119 -16.27 -0.64 -5.19
N ASN A 120 -17.42 -0.19 -5.67
CA ASN A 120 -18.42 0.44 -4.82
C ASN A 120 -19.28 -0.64 -4.15
N ASN A 121 -19.00 -0.95 -2.88
CA ASN A 121 -19.75 -1.91 -2.09
C ASN A 121 -20.09 -1.38 -0.70
N PRO A 122 -21.24 -1.77 -0.10
CA PRO A 122 -21.70 -1.24 1.19
C PRO A 122 -20.72 -1.48 2.34
N GLU A 123 -20.06 -2.64 2.35
CA GLU A 123 -19.09 -3.04 3.38
C GLU A 123 -17.76 -2.28 3.26
N LYS A 124 -17.56 -1.56 2.15
CA LYS A 124 -16.30 -0.97 1.73
C LYS A 124 -15.13 -1.97 1.78
N ALA A 125 -15.43 -3.25 1.58
CA ALA A 125 -14.46 -4.32 1.58
C ALA A 125 -13.52 -4.17 0.37
N SER A 126 -12.24 -4.44 0.60
CA SER A 126 -11.16 -4.23 -0.36
C SER A 126 -10.98 -5.41 -1.29
N SER A 127 -10.51 -5.13 -2.51
CA SER A 127 -9.88 -6.16 -3.35
C SER A 127 -8.76 -6.84 -2.56
N ALA A 128 -8.67 -8.16 -2.64
CA ALA A 128 -7.60 -8.89 -1.99
C ALA A 128 -6.25 -8.79 -2.70
N CYS A 129 -6.19 -8.23 -3.91
CA CYS A 129 -4.94 -8.17 -4.68
C CYS A 129 -4.62 -6.78 -5.25
N GLN A 130 -5.64 -5.99 -5.57
CA GLN A 130 -5.42 -4.68 -6.17
C GLN A 130 -5.10 -3.62 -5.13
N PHE A 131 -4.11 -2.80 -5.43
CA PHE A 131 -3.62 -1.72 -4.58
C PHE A 131 -3.28 -0.50 -5.41
N TYR A 132 -3.11 0.63 -4.75
CA TYR A 132 -2.53 1.82 -5.35
C TYR A 132 -1.53 2.47 -4.41
N VAL A 133 -0.59 3.20 -5.01
CA VAL A 133 0.32 4.11 -4.31
C VAL A 133 -0.12 5.53 -4.62
N VAL A 134 -0.34 6.32 -3.58
CA VAL A 134 -0.75 7.72 -3.73
C VAL A 134 0.42 8.54 -4.29
N GLN A 135 0.23 9.15 -5.45
CA GLN A 135 1.07 10.25 -5.89
C GLN A 135 0.60 11.55 -5.21
N GLY A 136 -0.71 11.79 -5.29
CA GLY A 136 -1.38 12.95 -4.75
C GLY A 136 -0.94 14.27 -5.38
N ARG A 137 -1.64 15.34 -5.01
CA ARG A 137 -1.22 16.72 -5.27
C ARG A 137 -0.85 17.41 -3.98
N VAL A 138 0.05 18.38 -4.08
CA VAL A 138 0.23 19.38 -3.03
C VAL A 138 -0.96 20.33 -3.11
N TRP A 139 -1.55 20.63 -1.95
CA TRP A 139 -2.72 21.48 -1.87
C TRP A 139 -2.34 22.87 -1.39
N ASP A 140 -2.88 23.91 -2.02
CA ASP A 140 -2.90 25.25 -1.43
C ASP A 140 -4.10 25.38 -0.45
N ASP A 141 -4.08 26.40 0.40
CA ASP A 141 -5.11 26.59 1.42
C ASP A 141 -6.52 26.70 0.83
N ALA A 142 -6.68 27.43 -0.28
CA ALA A 142 -7.99 27.68 -0.89
C ALA A 142 -8.59 26.41 -1.52
N THR A 143 -7.78 25.63 -2.25
CA THR A 143 -8.21 24.39 -2.87
C THR A 143 -8.41 23.27 -1.86
N LEU A 144 -7.60 23.24 -0.79
CA LEU A 144 -7.80 22.29 0.31
C LEU A 144 -9.10 22.58 1.05
N GLN A 145 -9.38 23.84 1.36
CA GLN A 145 -10.61 24.25 2.04
C GLN A 145 -11.85 23.84 1.25
N LYS A 146 -11.88 24.10 -0.07
CA LYS A 146 -12.97 23.64 -0.95
C LYS A 146 -13.12 22.12 -0.95
N GLN A 147 -12.02 21.38 -0.85
CA GLN A 147 -12.08 19.92 -0.78
C GLN A 147 -12.60 19.42 0.56
N VAL A 148 -12.24 20.08 1.67
CA VAL A 148 -12.76 19.80 3.00
C VAL A 148 -14.27 20.04 3.05
N GLU A 149 -14.76 21.14 2.48
CA GLU A 149 -16.20 21.44 2.37
C GLU A 149 -16.95 20.35 1.59
N ARG A 150 -16.38 19.88 0.47
CA ARG A 150 -16.93 18.75 -0.29
C ARG A 150 -16.98 17.47 0.53
N ILE A 151 -15.92 17.17 1.27
CA ILE A 151 -15.86 16.00 2.15
C ILE A 151 -16.96 16.10 3.23
N GLN A 152 -17.11 17.26 3.86
CA GLN A 152 -18.15 17.51 4.87
C GLN A 152 -19.56 17.34 4.29
N ALA A 153 -19.83 17.91 3.11
CA ALA A 153 -21.12 17.77 2.43
C ALA A 153 -21.46 16.31 2.12
N MET A 154 -20.45 15.49 1.82
CA MET A 154 -20.59 14.05 1.59
C MET A 154 -20.53 13.21 2.88
N LYS A 155 -20.50 13.85 4.06
CA LYS A 155 -20.36 13.19 5.37
C LYS A 155 -19.12 12.27 5.45
N GLY A 156 -18.04 12.65 4.77
CA GLY A 156 -16.77 11.95 4.77
C GLY A 156 -15.88 12.32 5.96
N HIS A 157 -14.72 11.67 6.05
CA HIS A 157 -13.74 11.93 7.11
C HIS A 157 -13.00 13.24 6.86
N VAL A 158 -13.21 14.22 7.74
CA VAL A 158 -12.54 15.52 7.68
C VAL A 158 -11.11 15.39 8.21
N PRO A 159 -10.08 15.74 7.44
CA PRO A 159 -8.70 15.68 7.92
C PRO A 159 -8.46 16.58 9.15
N THR A 160 -7.62 16.14 10.07
CA THR A 160 -7.13 16.98 11.18
C THR A 160 -6.23 18.10 10.67
N ASP A 161 -5.94 19.09 11.52
CA ASP A 161 -5.07 20.19 11.10
C ASP A 161 -3.64 19.72 10.79
N GLU A 162 -3.12 18.72 11.50
CA GLU A 162 -1.84 18.08 11.20
C GLU A 162 -1.88 17.39 9.83
N GLN A 163 -2.94 16.65 9.53
CA GLN A 163 -3.11 16.00 8.23
C GLN A 163 -3.24 17.02 7.10
N LYS A 164 -3.94 18.14 7.32
CA LYS A 164 -3.99 19.26 6.37
C LYS A 164 -2.59 19.82 6.09
N GLN A 165 -1.74 20.01 7.11
CA GLN A 165 -0.36 20.46 6.87
C GLN A 165 0.44 19.46 6.04
N VAL A 166 0.23 18.15 6.23
CA VAL A 166 0.86 17.12 5.39
C VAL A 166 0.39 17.24 3.94
N TYR A 167 -0.90 17.43 3.70
CA TYR A 167 -1.45 17.65 2.35
C TYR A 167 -0.93 18.92 1.67
N LYS A 168 -0.62 19.96 2.44
CA LYS A 168 -0.03 21.21 1.92
C LYS A 168 1.47 21.16 1.67
N THR A 169 2.17 20.16 2.22
CA THR A 169 3.63 20.08 2.14
C THR A 169 4.09 18.97 1.20
N ILE A 170 3.68 17.72 1.46
CA ILE A 170 4.08 16.56 0.65
C ILE A 170 2.99 16.11 -0.31
N GLY A 171 1.74 16.54 -0.08
CA GLY A 171 0.60 16.20 -0.91
C GLY A 171 -0.14 14.94 -0.51
N GLY A 172 -1.20 14.63 -1.25
CA GLY A 172 -2.05 13.45 -1.01
C GLY A 172 -3.45 13.58 -1.60
N ALA A 173 -4.35 12.71 -1.14
CA ALA A 173 -5.72 12.55 -1.61
C ALA A 173 -6.73 12.53 -0.43
N PRO A 174 -6.99 13.67 0.24
CA PRO A 174 -7.84 13.74 1.45
C PRO A 174 -9.25 13.18 1.27
N HIS A 175 -9.79 13.21 0.06
CA HIS A 175 -11.13 12.70 -0.24
C HIS A 175 -11.27 11.18 -0.11
N LEU A 176 -10.16 10.44 -0.01
CA LEU A 176 -10.16 8.99 0.21
C LEU A 176 -10.12 8.59 1.68
N ASP A 177 -9.81 9.52 2.59
CA ASP A 177 -9.66 9.24 4.02
C ASP A 177 -10.97 8.68 4.61
N GLY A 178 -10.82 7.64 5.46
CA GLY A 178 -11.96 6.93 6.05
C GLY A 178 -12.83 6.14 5.06
N ASN A 179 -12.41 6.01 3.80
CA ASN A 179 -13.17 5.31 2.75
C ASN A 179 -12.40 4.18 2.07
N TYR A 180 -11.07 4.18 2.15
CA TYR A 180 -10.18 3.15 1.62
C TYR A 180 -9.14 2.80 2.68
N THR A 181 -8.78 1.52 2.79
CA THR A 181 -7.79 1.07 3.76
C THR A 181 -6.40 1.48 3.31
N VAL A 182 -5.73 2.33 4.09
CA VAL A 182 -4.29 2.59 3.97
C VAL A 182 -3.57 1.56 4.83
N PHE A 183 -2.75 0.70 4.23
CA PHE A 183 -2.12 -0.44 4.90
C PHE A 183 -0.60 -0.45 4.85
N GLY A 184 0.02 0.57 4.25
CA GLY A 184 1.47 0.75 4.26
C GLY A 184 1.88 2.09 3.67
N GLU A 185 3.18 2.26 3.46
CA GLU A 185 3.74 3.43 2.79
C GLU A 185 5.07 3.12 2.11
N VAL A 186 5.38 3.90 1.07
CA VAL A 186 6.70 3.98 0.47
C VAL A 186 7.63 4.77 1.40
N ILE A 187 8.71 4.14 1.84
CA ILE A 187 9.72 4.74 2.72
C ILE A 187 11.02 5.09 2.00
N ASP A 188 11.20 4.60 0.78
CA ASP A 188 12.31 4.92 -0.12
C ASP A 188 11.85 4.77 -1.57
N GLY A 189 12.33 5.65 -2.45
CA GLY A 189 11.94 5.67 -3.86
C GLY A 189 10.64 6.46 -4.15
N LEU A 190 10.26 7.45 -3.34
CA LEU A 190 9.09 8.30 -3.63
C LEU A 190 9.14 8.97 -5.02
N ALA A 191 10.33 9.35 -5.50
CA ALA A 191 10.50 9.91 -6.84
C ALA A 191 10.16 8.90 -7.97
N ILE A 192 10.18 7.60 -7.69
CA ILE A 192 9.78 6.56 -8.65
C ILE A 192 8.27 6.58 -8.86
N VAL A 193 7.48 6.90 -7.82
CA VAL A 193 6.02 7.12 -7.96
C VAL A 193 5.74 8.22 -8.97
N ASP A 194 6.46 9.34 -8.88
CA ASP A 194 6.33 10.45 -9.83
C ASP A 194 6.81 10.08 -11.24
N SER A 195 7.87 9.27 -11.34
CA SER A 195 8.41 8.82 -12.62
C SER A 195 7.42 7.92 -13.36
N ILE A 196 6.75 7.02 -12.64
CA ILE A 196 5.66 6.20 -13.18
C ILE A 196 4.47 7.08 -13.54
N ALA A 197 4.05 7.98 -12.64
CA ALA A 197 2.86 8.80 -12.85
C ALA A 197 2.96 9.80 -14.03
N LYS A 198 4.18 10.10 -14.49
CA LYS A 198 4.44 10.95 -15.67
C LYS A 198 4.34 10.20 -17.01
N GLN A 199 4.17 8.87 -17.00
CA GLN A 199 4.15 8.12 -18.25
C GLN A 199 2.92 8.44 -19.11
N PRO A 200 3.08 8.47 -20.45
CA PRO A 200 1.94 8.57 -21.34
C PRO A 200 0.94 7.45 -21.09
N ARG A 201 -0.35 7.81 -21.17
CA ARG A 201 -1.49 6.94 -20.90
C ARG A 201 -2.56 7.16 -21.95
N ASP A 202 -3.34 6.12 -22.20
CA ASP A 202 -4.55 6.19 -23.03
C ASP A 202 -5.72 6.87 -22.30
N GLU A 203 -6.88 6.92 -22.96
CA GLU A 203 -8.10 7.54 -22.43
C GLU A 203 -8.68 6.81 -21.21
N MET A 204 -8.26 5.56 -20.97
CA MET A 204 -8.69 4.73 -19.84
C MET A 204 -7.67 4.79 -18.69
N ASP A 205 -6.76 5.78 -18.71
CA ASP A 205 -5.65 5.96 -17.77
C ASP A 205 -4.63 4.81 -17.78
N ARG A 206 -4.66 3.89 -18.75
CA ARG A 206 -3.69 2.80 -18.84
C ARG A 206 -2.40 3.30 -19.50
N PRO A 207 -1.21 2.98 -18.95
CA PRO A 207 0.05 3.38 -19.58
C PRO A 207 0.17 2.84 -21.01
N VAL A 208 0.56 3.70 -21.96
CA VAL A 208 0.79 3.32 -23.37
C VAL A 208 1.91 2.28 -23.46
N LYS A 209 2.95 2.46 -22.64
CA LYS A 209 4.00 1.47 -22.44
C LYS A 209 3.78 0.80 -21.09
N ASP A 210 3.63 -0.52 -21.10
CA ASP A 210 3.47 -1.34 -19.91
C ASP A 210 4.52 -1.02 -18.83
N VAL A 211 4.04 -0.75 -17.61
CA VAL A 211 4.88 -0.60 -16.42
C VAL A 211 4.74 -1.86 -15.57
N ARG A 212 5.63 -2.82 -15.80
CA ARG A 212 5.67 -4.10 -15.06
C ARG A 212 6.32 -3.93 -13.70
N MET A 213 5.83 -4.70 -12.73
CA MET A 213 6.40 -4.78 -11.39
C MET A 213 6.96 -6.17 -11.08
N THR A 214 7.88 -6.23 -10.14
CA THR A 214 8.32 -7.44 -9.44
C THR A 214 8.38 -7.10 -7.96
N MET A 215 7.98 -8.04 -7.09
CA MET A 215 8.02 -7.83 -5.66
C MET A 215 8.80 -8.92 -4.92
N THR A 216 9.65 -8.49 -4.01
CA THR A 216 10.26 -9.35 -2.99
C THR A 216 10.00 -8.77 -1.62
N GLY A 217 10.09 -9.60 -0.58
CA GLY A 217 9.99 -9.10 0.79
C GLY A 217 10.85 -9.89 1.75
N ASP A 218 11.33 -9.20 2.77
CA ASP A 218 12.27 -9.74 3.76
C ASP A 218 11.94 -9.23 5.17
N TRP A 219 12.06 -10.10 6.17
CA TRP A 219 11.93 -9.71 7.58
C TRP A 219 13.21 -9.03 8.08
N VAL A 220 13.19 -7.70 8.15
CA VAL A 220 14.33 -6.85 8.50
C VAL A 220 14.15 -6.25 9.89
N LYS A 221 15.24 -6.07 10.65
CA LYS A 221 15.18 -5.38 11.96
C LYS A 221 14.68 -3.95 11.78
N LYS A 222 13.70 -3.50 12.58
CA LYS A 222 13.16 -2.13 12.55
C LYS A 222 14.28 -1.08 12.65
N LYS A 223 15.25 -1.28 13.56
CA LYS A 223 16.45 -0.42 13.68
C LYS A 223 17.27 -0.30 12.39
N LYS A 224 17.35 -1.36 11.58
CA LYS A 224 18.05 -1.33 10.28
C LYS A 224 17.25 -0.52 9.27
N ILE A 225 15.93 -0.69 9.21
CA ILE A 225 15.04 0.09 8.34
C ILE A 225 15.16 1.59 8.69
N THR A 226 15.06 1.95 9.98
CA THR A 226 15.25 3.33 10.45
C THR A 226 16.63 3.87 10.09
N LYS A 227 17.71 3.10 10.32
CA LYS A 227 19.08 3.55 9.99
C LYS A 227 19.29 3.77 8.49
N GLN A 228 18.70 2.92 7.65
CA GLN A 228 18.95 2.92 6.21
C GLN A 228 18.07 3.93 5.47
N PHE A 229 16.81 4.09 5.87
CA PHE A 229 15.81 4.87 5.13
C PHE A 229 15.30 6.09 5.90
N GLY A 230 15.81 6.33 7.11
CA GLY A 230 15.31 7.40 7.98
C GLY A 230 13.88 7.18 8.49
N TYR A 231 13.31 5.98 8.27
CA TYR A 231 11.93 5.69 8.63
C TYR A 231 11.71 5.69 10.14
N LYS A 232 10.73 6.47 10.60
CA LYS A 232 10.33 6.55 11.99
C LYS A 232 9.06 5.73 12.18
N TYR A 233 9.18 4.66 12.96
CA TYR A 233 8.02 3.91 13.42
C TYR A 233 7.20 4.79 14.37
N LEU A 234 5.88 4.80 14.15
CA LEU A 234 4.91 5.40 15.05
C LEU A 234 4.79 4.58 16.34
#